data_AF-A0A975CTA3-F1
#
_entry.id   AF-A0A975CTA3-F1
#
_cell.length_a   1.000
_cell.length_b   1.000
_cell.length_c   1.000
_cell.angle_alpha   90.00
_cell.angle_beta   90.00
_cell.angle_gamma   90.00
#
_symmetry.space_group_name_H-M   'P 1'
#
loop_
_entity.id
_entity.type
_entity.pdbx_description
1 polymer ?
#
loop_
_entity_poly.entity_id
_entity_poly.type
_entity_poly.pdbx_seq_one_letter_code
_entity_poly.pdbx_strand_id
1 'polypeptide(L)'
;MKFRNAARGVRTIFMAEKFELTTALIMAAMVIAVQFARVTETYGYSAETDALRIESIGLMMIGGVIAIIGFIFAVQGTQDASRNEPVFRNTLPWLIVGIVGILAGCVLKTLGTHAFSFCFTLGRIGNVMAAYYVLTGISAIASRMGSTEVSRKTKSTISRVVTLQVIAFVLELFAGVTMFARKPVEGAVDPLGFVLGTCSLVSIILSVAAYIIYLKALSSARKMLGE
;
A
#
# COMPACT_ATOMS: atom_id res chain seq x y z
N MET A 1 -3.63 -30.84 -14.50
CA MET A 1 -2.27 -30.57 -14.00
C MET A 1 -2.37 -29.95 -12.61
N LYS A 2 -1.55 -30.38 -11.64
CA LYS A 2 -1.53 -29.78 -10.28
C LYS A 2 -0.55 -28.60 -10.26
N PHE A 3 -1.05 -27.37 -10.13
CA PHE A 3 -0.24 -26.15 -10.03
C PHE A 3 0.33 -25.97 -8.62
N ARG A 4 1.12 -26.94 -8.14
CA ARG A 4 1.60 -27.00 -6.75
C ARG A 4 2.45 -25.79 -6.36
N ASN A 5 3.31 -25.28 -7.24
CA ASN A 5 4.13 -24.12 -6.92
C ASN A 5 3.31 -22.83 -6.96
N ALA A 6 2.32 -22.71 -7.85
CA ALA A 6 1.38 -21.60 -7.83
C ALA A 6 0.52 -21.57 -6.57
N ALA A 7 0.04 -22.73 -6.09
CA ALA A 7 -0.71 -22.81 -4.84
C ALA A 7 0.14 -22.31 -3.65
N ARG A 8 1.36 -22.84 -3.52
CA ARG A 8 2.31 -22.37 -2.50
C ARG A 8 2.64 -20.88 -2.65
N GLY A 9 2.88 -20.43 -3.88
CA GLY A 9 3.24 -19.05 -4.17
C GLY A 9 2.14 -18.06 -3.81
N VAL A 10 0.91 -18.32 -4.26
CA VAL A 10 -0.28 -17.51 -3.93
C VAL A 10 -0.56 -17.51 -2.43
N ARG A 11 -0.34 -18.63 -1.72
CA ARG A 11 -0.41 -18.68 -0.25
C ARG A 11 0.52 -17.68 0.40
N THR A 12 1.79 -17.72 0.00
CA THR A 12 2.85 -16.91 0.58
C THR A 12 2.64 -15.44 0.25
N ILE A 13 2.22 -15.12 -0.98
CA ILE A 13 1.78 -13.76 -1.36
C ILE A 13 0.62 -13.32 -0.46
N PHE A 14 -0.41 -14.14 -0.29
CA PHE A 14 -1.54 -13.76 0.58
C PHE A 14 -1.13 -13.49 2.04
N MET A 15 -0.14 -14.23 2.56
CA MET A 15 0.42 -13.95 3.89
C MET A 15 1.26 -12.67 3.91
N ALA A 16 2.05 -12.41 2.87
CA ALA A 16 2.79 -11.15 2.71
C ALA A 16 1.86 -9.94 2.79
N GLU A 17 0.74 -10.01 2.09
CA GLU A 17 -0.25 -8.94 2.02
C GLU A 17 -0.96 -8.74 3.38
N LYS A 18 -1.15 -9.79 4.18
CA LYS A 18 -1.61 -9.59 5.57
C LYS A 18 -0.61 -8.81 6.43
N PHE A 19 0.69 -9.05 6.25
CA PHE A 19 1.72 -8.30 6.96
C PHE A 19 1.79 -6.85 6.48
N GLU A 20 1.66 -6.61 5.17
CA GLU A 20 1.59 -5.25 4.62
C GLU A 20 0.37 -4.48 5.14
N LEU A 21 -0.82 -5.11 5.19
CA LEU A 21 -2.01 -4.49 5.80
C LEU A 21 -1.79 -4.15 7.27
N THR A 22 -1.20 -5.07 8.03
CA THR A 22 -0.91 -4.86 9.45
C THR A 22 0.05 -3.68 9.63
N THR A 23 1.06 -3.59 8.78
CA THR A 23 2.01 -2.47 8.75
C THR A 23 1.30 -1.16 8.42
N ALA A 24 0.45 -1.15 7.39
CA ALA A 24 -0.31 0.04 6.99
C ALA A 24 -1.23 0.54 8.12
N LEU A 25 -1.86 -0.38 8.86
CA LEU A 25 -2.69 -0.04 10.03
C LEU A 25 -1.87 0.56 11.18
N ILE A 26 -0.69 0.00 11.47
CA ILE A 26 0.24 0.56 12.47
C ILE A 26 0.65 1.99 12.04
N MET A 27 1.03 2.18 10.78
CA MET A 27 1.42 3.48 10.25
C MET A 27 0.26 4.50 10.28
N ALA A 28 -0.97 4.08 9.97
CA ALA A 28 -2.14 4.93 10.06
C ALA A 28 -2.43 5.38 11.49
N ALA A 29 -2.37 4.44 12.46
CA ALA A 29 -2.51 4.75 13.88
C ALA A 29 -1.44 5.75 14.35
N MET A 30 -0.20 5.59 13.89
CA MET A 30 0.88 6.54 14.17
C MET A 30 0.60 7.94 13.60
N VAL A 31 0.14 8.03 12.36
CA VAL A 31 -0.20 9.33 11.75
C VAL A 31 -1.29 10.03 12.57
N ILE A 32 -2.32 9.30 12.98
CA ILE A 32 -3.39 9.83 13.84
C ILE A 32 -2.81 10.31 15.18
N ALA A 33 -1.99 9.50 15.85
CA ALA A 33 -1.36 9.83 17.13
C ALA A 33 -0.46 11.08 17.03
N VAL A 34 0.36 11.19 15.98
CA VAL A 34 1.22 12.36 15.75
C VAL A 34 0.40 13.62 15.44
N GLN A 35 -0.68 13.51 14.67
CA GLN A 35 -1.56 14.66 14.42
C GLN A 35 -2.28 15.09 15.70
N PHE A 36 -2.75 14.15 16.51
CA PHE A 36 -3.36 14.45 17.80
C PHE A 36 -2.37 15.11 18.77
N ALA A 37 -1.11 14.65 18.79
CA ALA A 37 -0.02 15.26 19.55
C ALA A 37 0.24 16.72 19.12
N ARG A 38 0.27 17.01 17.81
CA ARG A 38 0.45 18.38 17.31
C ARG A 38 -0.70 19.32 17.70
N VAL A 39 -1.93 18.81 17.68
CA VAL A 39 -3.10 19.58 18.10
C VAL A 39 -3.03 19.86 19.59
N THR A 40 -2.70 18.87 20.43
CA THR A 40 -2.58 19.04 21.90
C THR A 40 -1.40 19.95 22.31
N GLU A 41 -0.29 19.93 21.56
CA GLU A 41 0.84 20.86 21.74
C GLU A 41 0.39 22.33 21.55
N THR A 42 -0.54 22.58 20.61
CA THR A 42 -1.14 23.90 20.38
C THR A 42 -1.97 24.39 21.58
N TYR A 43 -2.43 23.48 22.44
CA TYR A 43 -3.17 23.77 23.67
C TYR A 43 -2.32 23.74 24.95
N GLY A 44 -0.99 23.58 24.83
CA GLY A 44 -0.05 23.71 25.96
C GLY A 44 0.27 22.43 26.74
N TYR A 45 -0.11 21.24 26.24
CA TYR A 45 0.19 19.95 26.88
C TYR A 45 1.51 19.36 26.37
N SER A 46 2.66 19.82 26.86
CA SER A 46 3.98 19.41 26.33
C SER A 46 4.48 18.03 26.80
N ALA A 47 4.26 17.65 28.06
CA ALA A 47 4.76 16.39 28.62
C ALA A 47 4.12 15.13 27.97
N GLU A 48 2.84 15.22 27.61
CA GLU A 48 2.11 14.13 26.94
C GLU A 48 2.58 13.95 25.48
N THR A 49 3.02 15.04 24.84
CA THR A 49 3.50 15.00 23.45
C THR A 49 4.86 14.32 23.28
N ASP A 50 5.76 14.41 24.26
CA ASP A 50 7.07 13.76 24.20
C ASP A 50 6.97 12.24 24.42
N ALA A 51 6.09 11.78 25.31
CA ALA A 51 5.79 10.36 25.49
C ALA A 51 5.22 9.73 24.20
N LEU A 52 4.24 10.40 23.58
CA LEU A 52 3.66 9.99 22.28
C LEU A 52 4.72 9.92 21.16
N ARG A 53 5.69 10.84 21.14
CA ARG A 53 6.79 10.82 20.15
C ARG A 53 7.72 9.63 20.36
N ILE A 54 8.11 9.30 21.59
CA ILE A 54 8.99 8.14 21.88
C ILE A 54 8.29 6.82 21.54
N GLU A 55 7.03 6.66 21.94
CA GLU A 55 6.25 5.45 21.63
C GLU A 55 6.04 5.26 20.11
N SER A 56 5.92 6.37 19.37
CA SER A 56 5.83 6.33 17.91
C SER A 56 7.09 5.77 17.24
N ILE A 57 8.28 5.96 17.82
CA ILE A 57 9.54 5.38 17.31
C ILE A 57 9.53 3.86 17.49
N GLY A 58 9.08 3.37 18.66
CA GLY A 58 8.95 1.94 18.92
C GLY A 58 8.00 1.24 17.95
N LEU A 59 6.83 1.84 17.71
CA LEU A 59 5.87 1.35 16.71
C LEU A 59 6.42 1.38 15.28
N MET A 60 7.23 2.38 14.94
CA MET A 60 7.89 2.47 13.63
C MET A 60 8.84 1.30 13.39
N MET A 61 9.63 0.93 14.41
CA MET A 61 10.56 -0.20 14.32
C MET A 61 9.81 -1.52 14.15
N ILE A 62 8.74 -1.74 14.91
CA ILE A 62 7.89 -2.93 14.78
C ILE A 62 7.25 -2.99 13.40
N GLY A 63 6.66 -1.89 12.93
CA GLY A 63 6.09 -1.78 11.59
C GLY A 63 7.11 -2.07 10.50
N GLY A 64 8.33 -1.52 10.62
CA GLY A 64 9.42 -1.77 9.67
C GLY A 64 9.83 -3.24 9.59
N VAL A 65 9.95 -3.93 10.72
CA VAL A 65 10.26 -5.37 10.75
C VAL A 65 9.16 -6.19 10.09
N ILE A 66 7.89 -5.90 10.40
CA ILE A 66 6.74 -6.59 9.77
C ILE A 66 6.71 -6.35 8.26
N ALA A 67 7.00 -5.13 7.80
CA ALA A 67 7.09 -4.79 6.39
C ALA A 67 8.17 -5.59 5.66
N ILE A 68 9.35 -5.74 6.27
CA ILE A 68 10.46 -6.53 5.71
C ILE A 68 10.08 -8.01 5.61
N ILE A 69 9.46 -8.57 6.65
CA ILE A 69 8.96 -9.95 6.63
C ILE A 69 7.92 -10.14 5.51
N GLY A 70 6.98 -9.19 5.39
CA GLY A 70 6.00 -9.16 4.32
C GLY A 70 6.66 -9.14 2.94
N PHE A 71 7.64 -8.27 2.73
CA PHE A 71 8.40 -8.18 1.49
C PHE A 71 9.12 -9.49 1.14
N ILE A 72 9.79 -10.13 2.10
CA ILE A 72 10.45 -11.43 1.89
C ILE A 72 9.44 -12.48 1.44
N PHE A 73 8.27 -12.52 2.07
CA PHE A 73 7.20 -13.45 1.70
C PHE A 73 6.63 -13.13 0.30
N ALA A 74 6.48 -11.86 -0.07
CA ALA A 74 6.03 -11.46 -1.39
C ALA A 74 7.03 -11.94 -2.47
N VAL A 75 8.34 -11.78 -2.23
CA VAL A 75 9.39 -12.24 -3.14
C VAL A 75 9.39 -13.76 -3.26
N GLN A 76 9.38 -14.48 -2.15
CA GLN A 76 9.37 -15.95 -2.14
C GLN A 76 8.12 -16.50 -2.83
N GLY A 77 6.94 -15.96 -2.50
CA GLY A 77 5.68 -16.38 -3.10
C GLY A 77 5.61 -16.11 -4.59
N THR A 78 6.14 -14.96 -5.03
CA THR A 78 6.25 -14.62 -6.46
C THR A 78 7.18 -15.58 -7.20
N GLN A 79 8.35 -15.89 -6.63
CA GLN A 79 9.30 -16.83 -7.22
C GLN A 79 8.69 -18.22 -7.35
N ASP A 80 8.02 -18.72 -6.32
CA ASP A 80 7.33 -20.01 -6.36
C ASP A 80 6.23 -20.03 -7.42
N ALA A 81 5.37 -19.00 -7.47
CA ALA A 81 4.31 -18.89 -8.47
C ALA A 81 4.85 -18.79 -9.91
N SER A 82 5.97 -18.10 -10.10
CA SER A 82 6.60 -17.90 -11.41
C SER A 82 7.05 -19.20 -12.08
N ARG A 83 7.31 -20.26 -11.31
CA ARG A 83 7.65 -21.59 -11.85
C ARG A 83 6.50 -22.25 -12.62
N ASN A 84 5.26 -21.85 -12.33
CA ASN A 84 4.07 -22.35 -13.01
C ASN A 84 3.48 -21.34 -13.99
N GLU A 85 3.63 -20.04 -13.72
CA GLU A 85 3.09 -18.97 -14.56
C GLU A 85 4.10 -17.82 -14.69
N PRO A 86 4.77 -17.66 -15.85
CA PRO A 86 5.86 -16.69 -16.02
C PRO A 86 5.43 -15.23 -15.81
N VAL A 87 4.14 -14.90 -15.93
CA VAL A 87 3.62 -13.54 -15.64
C VAL A 87 3.98 -13.07 -14.23
N PHE A 88 4.04 -13.97 -13.25
CA PHE A 88 4.45 -13.60 -11.88
C PHE A 88 5.88 -13.06 -11.81
N ARG A 89 6.77 -13.45 -12.73
CA ARG A 89 8.16 -12.97 -12.76
C ARG A 89 8.23 -11.44 -12.93
N ASN A 90 7.25 -10.86 -13.62
CA ASN A 90 7.17 -9.42 -13.81
C ASN A 90 6.84 -8.67 -12.52
N THR A 91 6.30 -9.34 -11.50
CA THR A 91 6.00 -8.73 -10.18
C THR A 91 7.28 -8.32 -9.44
N LEU A 92 8.38 -9.08 -9.57
CA LEU A 92 9.63 -8.85 -8.83
C LEU A 92 10.25 -7.46 -9.03
N PRO A 93 10.49 -6.96 -10.26
CA PRO A 93 11.04 -5.62 -10.45
C PRO A 93 10.13 -4.54 -9.85
N TRP A 94 8.81 -4.71 -9.90
CA TRP A 94 7.86 -3.74 -9.34
C TRP A 94 7.82 -3.76 -7.81
N LEU A 95 7.98 -4.93 -7.18
CA LEU A 95 8.17 -5.02 -5.72
C LEU A 95 9.45 -4.30 -5.29
N ILE A 96 10.54 -4.43 -6.07
CA ILE A 96 11.81 -3.73 -5.80
C ILE A 96 11.63 -2.22 -5.96
N VAL A 97 11.01 -1.76 -7.05
CA VAL A 97 10.68 -0.33 -7.25
C VAL A 97 9.81 0.18 -6.10
N GLY A 98 8.85 -0.62 -5.64
CA GLY A 98 7.99 -0.34 -4.50
C GLY A 98 8.79 -0.02 -3.23
N ILE A 99 9.57 -1.00 -2.77
CA ILE A 99 10.33 -0.87 -1.52
C ILE A 99 11.43 0.19 -1.62
N VAL A 100 12.15 0.26 -2.75
CA VAL A 100 13.21 1.25 -2.96
C VAL A 100 12.62 2.66 -3.02
N GLY A 101 11.49 2.85 -3.70
CA GLY A 101 10.81 4.14 -3.74
C GLY A 101 10.39 4.62 -2.35
N ILE A 102 9.84 3.71 -1.53
CA ILE A 102 9.44 4.03 -0.15
C ILE A 102 10.68 4.37 0.71
N LEU A 103 11.72 3.52 0.68
CA LEU A 103 12.94 3.73 1.48
C LEU A 103 13.70 4.99 1.06
N ALA A 104 13.85 5.22 -0.24
CA ALA A 104 14.45 6.44 -0.77
C ALA A 104 13.64 7.67 -0.35
N GLY A 105 12.31 7.59 -0.38
CA GLY A 105 11.43 8.62 0.16
C GLY A 105 11.76 8.94 1.61
N CYS A 106 11.82 7.92 2.48
CA CYS A 106 12.16 8.10 3.89
C CYS A 106 13.50 8.80 4.11
N VAL A 107 14.55 8.44 3.36
CA VAL A 107 15.88 9.05 3.46
C VAL A 107 15.87 10.49 2.93
N LEU A 108 15.22 10.72 1.79
CA LEU A 108 15.19 12.02 1.11
C LEU A 108 14.22 13.02 1.76
N LYS A 109 13.44 12.59 2.77
CA LYS A 109 12.57 13.47 3.57
C LYS A 109 13.35 14.65 4.18
N THR A 110 14.61 14.45 4.52
CA THR A 110 15.51 15.47 5.08
C THR A 110 16.04 16.45 4.03
N LEU A 111 16.05 16.06 2.75
CA LEU A 111 16.58 16.84 1.63
C LEU A 111 15.52 17.71 0.94
N GLY A 112 14.23 17.47 1.22
CA GLY A 112 13.13 18.30 0.75
C GLY A 112 11.85 17.52 0.48
N THR A 113 10.72 18.20 0.58
CA THR A 113 9.38 17.64 0.38
C THR A 113 9.13 17.13 -1.04
N HIS A 114 9.82 17.68 -2.05
CA HIS A 114 9.68 17.26 -3.45
C HIS A 114 10.29 15.88 -3.71
N ALA A 115 11.53 15.66 -3.24
CA ALA A 115 12.21 14.37 -3.39
C ALA A 115 11.48 13.25 -2.65
N PHE A 116 10.99 13.55 -1.44
CA PHE A 116 10.11 12.68 -0.67
C PHE A 116 8.85 12.27 -1.47
N SER A 117 8.10 13.25 -1.97
CA SER A 117 6.83 13.01 -2.66
C SER A 117 7.00 12.22 -3.95
N PHE A 118 8.07 12.50 -4.70
CA PHE A 118 8.40 11.78 -5.93
C PHE A 118 8.75 10.31 -5.65
N CYS A 119 9.65 10.04 -4.71
CA CYS A 119 10.04 8.67 -4.38
C CYS A 119 8.88 7.86 -3.79
N PHE A 120 8.05 8.49 -2.95
CA PHE A 120 6.84 7.85 -2.41
C PHE A 120 5.84 7.50 -3.53
N THR A 121 5.69 8.39 -4.52
CA THR A 121 4.87 8.15 -5.72
C THR A 121 5.40 6.97 -6.52
N LEU A 122 6.70 6.91 -6.78
CA LEU A 122 7.32 5.77 -7.47
C LEU A 122 7.10 4.47 -6.72
N GLY A 123 7.23 4.49 -5.38
CA GLY A 123 6.95 3.33 -4.54
C GLY A 123 5.51 2.83 -4.69
N ARG A 124 4.54 3.75 -4.70
CA ARG A 124 3.13 3.41 -4.92
C ARG A 124 2.86 2.83 -6.29
N ILE A 125 3.44 3.40 -7.34
CA ILE A 125 3.34 2.85 -8.71
C ILE A 125 3.91 1.42 -8.73
N GLY A 126 5.04 1.19 -8.07
CA GLY A 126 5.62 -0.14 -7.88
C GLY A 126 4.62 -1.14 -7.27
N ASN A 127 3.98 -0.78 -6.16
CA ASN A 127 3.01 -1.64 -5.49
C ASN A 127 1.77 -1.92 -6.35
N VAL A 128 1.24 -0.92 -7.06
CA VAL A 128 0.09 -1.10 -7.97
C VAL A 128 0.45 -2.04 -9.13
N MET A 129 1.63 -1.87 -9.71
CA MET A 129 2.09 -2.74 -10.80
C MET A 129 2.38 -4.16 -10.31
N ALA A 130 2.94 -4.33 -9.11
CA ALA A 130 3.11 -5.64 -8.50
C ALA A 130 1.75 -6.35 -8.34
N ALA A 131 0.76 -5.68 -7.74
CA ALA A 131 -0.59 -6.21 -7.59
C ALA A 131 -1.24 -6.56 -8.95
N TYR A 132 -1.03 -5.72 -9.98
CA TYR A 132 -1.50 -5.97 -11.34
C TYR A 132 -0.94 -7.27 -11.92
N TYR A 133 0.38 -7.51 -11.81
CA TYR A 133 0.99 -8.74 -12.34
C TYR A 133 0.60 -9.98 -11.53
N VAL A 134 0.46 -9.86 -10.21
CA VAL A 134 -0.08 -10.95 -9.37
C VAL A 134 -1.48 -11.34 -9.81
N LEU A 135 -2.40 -10.38 -9.94
CA LEU A 135 -3.77 -10.66 -10.39
C LEU A 135 -3.82 -11.19 -11.83
N THR A 136 -2.97 -10.69 -12.72
CA THR A 136 -2.89 -11.19 -14.11
C THR A 136 -2.41 -12.63 -14.13
N GLY A 137 -1.39 -12.97 -13.33
CA GLY A 137 -0.91 -14.34 -13.16
C GLY A 137 -1.99 -15.28 -12.61
N ILE A 138 -2.76 -14.82 -11.62
CA ILE A 138 -3.91 -15.55 -11.08
C ILE A 138 -4.96 -15.82 -12.17
N SER A 139 -5.32 -14.80 -12.96
CA SER A 139 -6.30 -14.95 -14.04
C SER A 139 -5.81 -15.92 -15.12
N ALA A 140 -4.51 -15.91 -15.44
CA ALA A 140 -3.91 -16.85 -16.38
C ALA A 140 -4.02 -18.29 -15.87
N ILE A 141 -3.66 -18.53 -14.60
CA ILE A 141 -3.79 -19.87 -13.99
C ILE A 141 -5.26 -20.30 -13.93
N ALA A 142 -6.17 -19.43 -13.53
CA ALA A 142 -7.60 -19.74 -13.46
C ALA A 142 -8.17 -20.15 -14.82
N SER A 143 -7.75 -19.45 -15.88
CA SER A 143 -8.12 -19.79 -17.26
C SER A 143 -7.60 -21.18 -17.65
N ARG A 144 -6.35 -21.52 -17.31
CA ARG A 144 -5.76 -22.85 -17.58
C ARG A 144 -6.36 -23.98 -16.75
N MET A 145 -6.93 -23.67 -15.59
CA MET A 145 -7.66 -24.62 -14.74
C MET A 145 -9.12 -24.79 -15.16
N GLY A 146 -9.61 -24.06 -16.17
CA GLY A 146 -11.01 -24.08 -16.58
C GLY A 146 -11.96 -23.32 -15.64
N SER A 147 -11.43 -22.58 -14.66
CA SER A 147 -12.23 -21.78 -13.72
C SER A 147 -12.55 -20.40 -14.33
N THR A 148 -13.50 -20.39 -15.26
CA THR A 148 -13.91 -19.18 -16.01
C THR A 148 -14.47 -18.11 -15.08
N GLU A 149 -15.17 -18.49 -14.00
CA GLU A 149 -15.70 -17.57 -13.00
C GLU A 149 -14.58 -16.83 -12.26
N VAL A 150 -13.59 -17.54 -11.74
CA VAL A 150 -12.45 -16.94 -11.02
C VAL A 150 -11.62 -16.07 -11.97
N SER A 151 -11.42 -16.51 -13.21
CA SER A 151 -10.70 -15.71 -14.22
C SER A 151 -11.43 -14.40 -14.51
N ARG A 152 -12.75 -14.43 -14.79
CA ARG A 152 -13.56 -13.23 -15.05
C ARG A 152 -13.60 -12.30 -13.84
N LYS A 153 -13.80 -12.85 -12.65
CA LYS A 153 -13.81 -12.08 -11.40
C LYS A 153 -12.46 -11.40 -11.14
N THR A 154 -11.36 -12.10 -11.39
CA THR A 154 -10.01 -11.54 -11.25
C THR A 154 -9.76 -10.41 -12.25
N LYS A 155 -10.14 -10.58 -13.53
CA LYS A 155 -10.04 -9.50 -14.54
C LYS A 155 -10.85 -8.25 -14.15
N SER A 156 -12.08 -8.44 -13.68
CA SER A 156 -12.90 -7.32 -13.17
C SER A 156 -12.26 -6.66 -11.94
N THR A 157 -11.67 -7.47 -11.06
CA THR A 157 -10.94 -6.98 -9.87
C THR A 157 -9.74 -6.13 -10.27
N ILE A 158 -8.96 -6.52 -11.28
CA ILE A 158 -7.82 -5.72 -11.79
C ILE A 158 -8.28 -4.31 -12.13
N SER A 159 -9.32 -4.18 -12.96
CA SER A 159 -9.85 -2.87 -13.36
C SER A 159 -10.29 -2.05 -12.14
N ARG A 160 -11.01 -2.64 -11.18
CA ARG A 160 -11.46 -1.93 -9.97
C ARG A 160 -10.31 -1.46 -9.10
N VAL A 161 -9.31 -2.31 -8.86
CA VAL A 161 -8.13 -1.98 -8.05
C VAL A 161 -7.34 -0.85 -8.70
N VAL A 162 -7.08 -0.95 -10.00
CA VAL A 162 -6.37 0.09 -10.75
C VAL A 162 -7.15 1.41 -10.73
N THR A 163 -8.46 1.39 -10.99
CA THR A 163 -9.30 2.60 -10.96
C THR A 163 -9.30 3.26 -9.58
N LEU A 164 -9.50 2.52 -8.50
CA LEU A 164 -9.45 3.07 -7.14
C LEU A 164 -8.09 3.67 -6.81
N GLN A 165 -7.00 2.99 -7.18
CA GLN A 165 -5.64 3.48 -6.92
C GLN A 165 -5.31 4.73 -7.75
N VAL A 166 -5.78 4.82 -8.99
CA VAL A 166 -5.64 6.03 -9.82
C VAL A 166 -6.42 7.20 -9.21
N ILE A 167 -7.65 6.98 -8.75
CA ILE A 167 -8.44 8.05 -8.10
C ILE A 167 -7.76 8.51 -6.80
N ALA A 168 -7.33 7.57 -5.96
CA ALA A 168 -6.57 7.86 -4.74
C ALA A 168 -5.30 8.66 -5.04
N PHE A 169 -4.56 8.25 -6.06
CA PHE A 169 -3.36 8.97 -6.52
C PHE A 169 -3.67 10.40 -6.99
N VAL A 170 -4.73 10.60 -7.78
CA VAL A 170 -5.14 11.93 -8.25
C VAL A 170 -5.55 12.83 -7.06
N LEU A 171 -6.27 12.29 -6.08
CA LEU A 171 -6.64 13.03 -4.87
C LEU A 171 -5.42 13.44 -4.04
N GLU A 172 -4.43 12.57 -3.92
CA GLU A 172 -3.18 12.89 -3.22
C GLU A 172 -2.31 13.88 -3.99
N LEU A 173 -2.24 13.76 -5.32
CA LEU A 173 -1.53 14.72 -6.15
C LEU A 173 -2.20 16.09 -6.04
N PHE A 174 -3.53 16.14 -6.09
CA PHE A 174 -4.29 17.36 -5.88
C PHE A 174 -4.00 17.95 -4.49
N ALA A 175 -4.06 17.15 -3.43
CA ALA A 175 -3.76 17.58 -2.07
C ALA A 175 -2.31 18.07 -1.89
N GLY A 176 -1.35 17.42 -2.57
CA GLY A 176 0.05 17.81 -2.59
C GLY A 176 0.27 19.14 -3.30
N VAL A 177 -0.23 19.29 -4.54
CA VAL A 177 -0.08 20.51 -5.36
C VAL A 177 -0.67 21.74 -4.66
N THR A 178 -1.85 21.59 -4.06
CA THR A 178 -2.55 22.68 -3.38
C THR A 178 -1.93 23.06 -2.04
N MET A 179 -1.26 22.14 -1.34
CA MET A 179 -0.39 22.50 -0.21
C MET A 179 0.74 23.45 -0.63
N PHE A 180 1.31 23.29 -1.83
CA PHE A 180 2.39 24.19 -2.31
C PHE A 180 1.89 25.59 -2.67
N ALA A 181 0.62 25.75 -3.04
CA ALA A 181 0.04 27.05 -3.35
C ALA A 181 -0.36 27.87 -2.09
N ARG A 182 -0.24 27.28 -0.90
CA ARG A 182 -0.69 27.88 0.35
C ARG A 182 0.36 28.81 0.93
N LYS A 183 -0.01 30.09 1.16
CA LYS A 183 0.65 30.94 2.15
C LYS A 183 -0.07 30.74 3.50
N PRO A 184 0.65 30.48 4.61
CA PRO A 184 0.01 30.39 5.91
C PRO A 184 -0.61 31.75 6.27
N VAL A 185 -1.93 31.79 6.43
CA VAL A 185 -2.64 32.94 7.02
C VAL A 185 -2.88 32.59 8.48
N GLU A 186 -2.19 33.29 9.39
CA GLU A 186 -2.36 33.09 10.83
C GLU A 186 -3.75 33.55 11.27
N GLY A 187 -4.42 32.77 12.12
CA GLY A 187 -5.62 33.19 12.87
C GLY A 187 -6.99 32.89 12.25
N ALA A 188 -7.09 32.29 11.07
CA ALA A 188 -8.37 31.89 10.47
C ALA A 188 -8.49 30.36 10.31
N VAL A 189 -9.71 29.82 10.46
CA VAL A 189 -10.03 28.42 10.09
C VAL A 189 -9.76 28.28 8.60
N ASP A 190 -8.70 27.58 8.24
CA ASP A 190 -8.27 27.45 6.84
C ASP A 190 -9.20 26.48 6.10
N PRO A 191 -10.14 26.98 5.26
CA PRO A 191 -11.10 26.14 4.55
C PRO A 191 -10.39 25.21 3.57
N LEU A 192 -9.25 25.65 3.03
CA LEU A 192 -8.42 24.85 2.14
C LEU A 192 -7.81 23.68 2.91
N GLY A 193 -7.21 23.91 4.08
CA GLY A 193 -6.68 22.86 4.95
C GLY A 193 -7.70 21.77 5.30
N PHE A 194 -8.97 22.15 5.50
CA PHE A 194 -10.07 21.19 5.69
C PHE A 194 -10.35 20.35 4.44
N VAL A 195 -10.42 20.99 3.26
CA VAL A 195 -10.59 20.28 1.97
C VAL A 195 -9.42 19.33 1.71
N LEU A 196 -8.19 19.75 1.99
CA LEU A 196 -6.98 18.93 1.84
C LEU A 196 -6.97 17.72 2.78
N GLY A 197 -7.29 17.94 4.05
CA GLY A 197 -7.44 16.86 5.02
C GLY A 197 -8.50 15.84 4.58
N THR A 198 -9.62 16.33 4.03
CA THR A 198 -10.70 15.49 3.51
C THR A 198 -10.24 14.69 2.28
N CYS A 199 -9.55 15.31 1.32
CA CYS A 199 -9.00 14.61 0.15
C CYS A 199 -8.00 13.51 0.55
N SER A 200 -7.12 13.79 1.51
CA SER A 200 -6.18 12.79 2.04
C SER A 200 -6.92 11.62 2.73
N LEU A 201 -7.95 11.92 3.53
CA LEU A 201 -8.77 10.90 4.18
C LEU A 201 -9.48 10.00 3.15
N VAL A 202 -10.11 10.61 2.14
CA VAL A 202 -10.79 9.87 1.07
C VAL A 202 -9.80 9.01 0.28
N SER A 203 -8.60 9.52 -0.03
CA SER A 203 -7.55 8.73 -0.67
C SER A 203 -7.20 7.48 0.14
N ILE A 204 -6.98 7.62 1.45
CA ILE A 204 -6.70 6.50 2.35
C ILE A 204 -7.83 5.46 2.32
N ILE A 205 -9.08 5.91 2.40
CA ILE A 205 -10.25 5.01 2.35
C ILE A 205 -10.30 4.26 1.02
N LEU A 206 -10.05 4.93 -0.11
CA LEU A 206 -10.03 4.31 -1.43
C LEU A 206 -8.89 3.30 -1.58
N SER A 207 -7.69 3.62 -1.09
CA SER A 207 -6.56 2.68 -1.07
C SER A 207 -6.87 1.43 -0.22
N VAL A 208 -7.49 1.60 0.95
CA VAL A 208 -7.93 0.47 1.79
C VAL A 208 -9.01 -0.36 1.07
N ALA A 209 -9.98 0.28 0.43
CA ALA A 209 -11.01 -0.41 -0.34
C ALA A 209 -10.41 -1.22 -1.51
N ALA A 210 -9.47 -0.64 -2.26
CA ALA A 210 -8.73 -1.33 -3.32
C ALA A 210 -8.01 -2.56 -2.76
N TYR A 211 -7.37 -2.39 -1.61
CA TYR A 211 -6.63 -3.45 -0.93
C TYR A 211 -7.53 -4.61 -0.49
N ILE A 212 -8.70 -4.32 0.09
CA ILE A 212 -9.70 -5.34 0.46
C ILE A 212 -10.19 -6.10 -0.78
N ILE A 213 -10.45 -5.40 -1.88
CA ILE A 213 -10.87 -6.03 -3.15
C ILE A 213 -9.78 -6.97 -3.67
N TYR A 214 -8.52 -6.53 -3.63
CA TYR A 214 -7.36 -7.33 -4.01
C TYR A 214 -7.20 -8.58 -3.12
N LEU A 215 -7.29 -8.44 -1.79
CA LEU A 215 -7.27 -9.57 -0.86
C LEU A 215 -8.40 -10.59 -1.11
N LYS A 216 -9.60 -10.12 -1.48
CA LYS A 216 -10.72 -11.00 -1.85
C LYS A 216 -10.42 -11.80 -3.13
N ALA A 217 -9.74 -11.21 -4.10
CA ALA A 217 -9.31 -11.90 -5.30
C ALA A 217 -8.22 -12.95 -4.98
N LEU A 218 -7.21 -12.59 -4.19
CA LEU A 218 -6.20 -13.53 -3.70
C LEU A 218 -6.85 -14.69 -2.93
N SER A 219 -7.78 -14.42 -2.02
CA SER A 219 -8.49 -15.47 -1.28
C SER A 219 -9.31 -16.38 -2.20
N SER A 220 -9.87 -15.86 -3.30
CA SER A 220 -10.62 -16.67 -4.27
C SER A 220 -9.67 -17.55 -5.09
N ALA A 221 -8.52 -17.01 -5.51
CA ALA A 221 -7.46 -17.74 -6.22
C ALA A 221 -6.89 -18.88 -5.37
N ARG A 222 -6.69 -18.61 -4.09
CA ARG A 222 -6.22 -19.55 -3.08
C ARG A 222 -7.14 -20.76 -2.96
N LYS A 223 -8.45 -20.52 -2.77
CA LYS A 223 -9.50 -21.55 -2.75
C LYS A 223 -9.52 -22.39 -4.03
N MET A 224 -9.32 -21.76 -5.18
CA MET A 224 -9.26 -22.45 -6.46
C MET A 224 -8.02 -23.37 -6.59
N LEU A 225 -6.87 -22.94 -6.06
CA LEU A 225 -5.58 -23.64 -6.20
C LEU A 225 -5.42 -24.84 -5.26
N GLY A 226 -6.44 -25.17 -4.48
CA GLY A 226 -6.40 -26.29 -3.54
C GLY A 226 -5.69 -25.94 -2.24
N GLU A 227 -5.77 -24.66 -1.85
CA GLU A 227 -5.85 -24.30 -0.44
C GLU A 227 -7.30 -24.32 0.06
#